data_AF-A0A850C2U5-F1
#
_entry.id   AF-A0A850C2U5-F1
#
_cell.length_a   1.000
_cell.length_b   1.000
_cell.length_c   1.000
_cell.angle_alpha   90.00
_cell.angle_beta   90.00
_cell.angle_gamma   90.00
#
_symmetry.space_group_name_H-M   'P 1'
#
loop_
_entity.id
_entity.type
_entity.pdbx_description
1 polymer ?
#
loop_
_entity_poly.entity_id
_entity_poly.type
_entity_poly.pdbx_seq_one_letter_code
_entity_poly.pdbx_strand_id
1 'polypeptide(L)'
;MAYAPDFAVLLTPGAVFDAGWNDGTTGGIVPMEIGSAVLPTGRIVGCDPLVFPENAPYLVAVEPGSYPLIAWVAVFSREGKETDRRNAALELRVSGAPTVAWEMALTSADADVAGLSEDGFFGYGVDAGCGALADEAAVRPLK
;
A
#
# COMPACT_ATOMS: atom_id res chain seq x y z
N MET A 1 19.12 -6.83 3.44
CA MET A 1 17.98 -7.52 4.11
C MET A 1 16.82 -7.24 3.19
N ALA A 2 16.31 -8.25 2.50
CA ALA A 2 15.30 -8.06 1.46
C ALA A 2 14.06 -7.37 2.07
N TYR A 3 13.73 -6.18 1.58
CA TYR A 3 12.49 -5.50 1.97
C TYR A 3 11.35 -6.02 1.09
N ALA A 4 11.04 -7.32 1.23
CA ALA A 4 9.81 -7.87 0.73
C ALA A 4 8.82 -7.90 1.91
N PRO A 5 7.77 -7.05 1.92
CA PRO A 5 6.78 -7.10 2.98
C PRO A 5 6.13 -8.49 3.01
N ASP A 6 5.98 -9.07 4.20
CA ASP A 6 5.19 -10.28 4.37
C ASP A 6 3.70 -9.92 4.25
N PHE A 7 3.19 -9.94 3.02
CA PHE A 7 1.79 -9.63 2.74
C PHE A 7 0.81 -10.57 3.43
N ALA A 8 1.22 -11.80 3.74
CA ALA A 8 0.40 -12.74 4.49
C ALA A 8 0.22 -12.29 5.94
N VAL A 9 1.20 -11.60 6.53
CA VAL A 9 1.04 -10.96 7.84
C VAL A 9 0.32 -9.61 7.70
N LEU A 10 0.79 -8.74 6.81
CA LEU A 10 0.30 -7.35 6.70
C LEU A 10 -1.17 -7.22 6.31
N LEU A 11 -1.71 -8.20 5.58
CA LEU A 11 -3.08 -8.19 5.06
C LEU A 11 -3.95 -9.26 5.71
N THR A 12 -3.56 -9.74 6.89
CA THR A 12 -4.34 -10.69 7.70
C THR A 12 -4.86 -10.00 8.97
N PRO A 13 -6.19 -9.88 9.13
CA PRO A 13 -6.76 -9.29 10.33
C PRO A 13 -6.37 -10.06 11.59
N GLY A 14 -5.85 -9.35 12.60
CA GLY A 14 -5.43 -9.94 13.86
C GLY A 14 -4.11 -10.72 13.80
N ALA A 15 -3.35 -10.63 12.69
CA ALA A 15 -2.00 -11.19 12.65
C ALA A 15 -1.15 -10.56 13.76
N VAL A 16 -0.40 -11.40 14.48
CA VAL A 16 0.50 -10.99 15.57
C VAL A 16 1.92 -11.32 15.18
N PHE A 17 2.84 -10.40 15.47
CA PHE A 17 4.25 -10.54 15.15
C PHE A 17 5.13 -9.96 16.27
N ASP A 18 6.38 -10.42 16.34
CA ASP A 18 7.40 -9.82 17.20
C ASP A 18 7.86 -8.50 16.57
N ALA A 19 7.87 -7.40 17.35
CA ALA A 19 8.31 -6.10 16.84
C ALA A 19 9.83 -6.05 16.57
N GLY A 20 10.59 -7.05 17.03
CA GLY A 20 12.05 -7.11 16.94
C GLY A 20 12.74 -6.14 17.92
N TRP A 21 11.98 -5.54 18.82
CA TRP A 21 12.49 -4.65 19.85
C TRP A 21 12.80 -5.48 21.09
N ASN A 22 14.02 -5.36 21.63
CA ASN A 22 14.49 -6.11 22.80
C ASN A 22 13.84 -5.63 24.13
N ASP A 23 12.55 -5.30 24.10
CA ASP A 23 11.76 -4.81 25.25
C ASP A 23 10.42 -5.56 25.40
N GLY A 24 10.22 -6.65 24.64
CA GLY A 24 9.01 -7.47 24.72
C GLY A 24 7.79 -6.86 24.00
N THR A 25 8.01 -5.85 23.15
CA THR A 25 6.92 -5.30 22.33
C THR A 25 6.47 -6.30 21.27
N THR A 26 5.16 -6.43 21.12
CA THR A 26 4.52 -7.22 20.06
C THR A 26 3.73 -6.29 19.14
N GLY A 27 3.61 -6.66 17.87
CA GLY A 27 2.78 -5.98 16.88
C GLY A 27 1.54 -6.81 16.56
N GLY A 28 0.43 -6.13 16.32
CA GLY A 28 -0.81 -6.70 15.78
C GLY A 28 -1.28 -5.93 14.54
N ILE A 29 -1.89 -6.60 13.58
CA ILE A 29 -2.44 -5.97 12.37
C ILE A 29 -3.96 -5.81 12.49
N VAL A 30 -4.47 -4.60 12.29
CA VAL A 30 -5.92 -4.31 12.29
C VAL A 30 -6.32 -3.62 10.98
N PRO A 31 -7.30 -4.15 10.23
CA PRO A 31 -7.85 -3.46 9.08
C PRO A 31 -8.81 -2.35 9.52
N MET A 32 -8.72 -1.19 8.87
CA MET A 32 -9.63 -0.07 9.05
C MET A 32 -10.13 0.39 7.68
N GLU A 33 -11.43 0.29 7.45
CA GLU A 33 -12.03 0.88 6.25
C GLU A 33 -12.03 2.41 6.39
N ILE A 34 -11.44 3.10 5.41
CA ILE A 34 -11.25 4.57 5.44
C ILE A 34 -12.09 5.29 4.39
N GLY A 35 -13.14 4.63 3.89
CA GLY A 35 -14.03 5.12 2.83
C GLY A 35 -13.76 4.45 1.50
N SER A 36 -14.19 5.09 0.40
CA SER A 36 -14.07 4.52 -0.94
C SER A 36 -13.36 5.49 -1.88
N ALA A 37 -12.52 4.94 -2.76
CA ALA A 37 -11.95 5.66 -3.90
C ALA A 37 -12.97 5.65 -5.05
N VAL A 38 -13.21 6.81 -5.67
CA VAL A 38 -14.01 6.90 -6.90
C VAL A 38 -13.06 6.95 -8.08
N LEU A 39 -13.19 5.97 -8.96
CA LEU A 39 -12.29 5.73 -10.09
C LEU A 39 -13.06 5.90 -11.41
N PRO A 40 -13.30 7.13 -11.89
CA PRO A 40 -14.08 7.35 -13.12
C PRO A 40 -13.36 6.87 -14.39
N THR A 41 -12.04 6.72 -14.37
CA THR A 41 -11.28 6.17 -15.51
C THR A 41 -10.81 4.75 -15.27
N GLY A 42 -10.71 4.34 -14.01
CA GLY A 42 -10.18 3.04 -13.61
C GLY A 42 -8.65 2.94 -13.71
N ARG A 43 -7.97 4.03 -14.10
CA ARG A 43 -6.51 4.10 -14.20
C ARG A 43 -5.96 4.62 -12.87
N ILE A 44 -5.27 3.74 -12.15
CA ILE A 44 -4.81 4.00 -10.78
C ILE A 44 -3.39 4.56 -10.82
N VAL A 45 -3.13 5.58 -10.01
CA VAL A 45 -1.82 6.20 -9.80
C VAL A 45 -1.42 6.01 -8.33
N GLY A 46 -0.20 5.51 -8.12
CA GLY A 46 0.50 5.61 -6.84
C GLY A 46 1.50 6.76 -6.85
N CYS A 47 1.39 7.67 -5.89
CA CYS A 47 2.28 8.83 -5.79
C CYS A 47 2.30 9.44 -4.38
N ASP A 48 3.27 10.31 -4.13
CA ASP A 48 3.13 11.38 -3.15
C ASP A 48 2.32 12.52 -3.80
N PRO A 49 1.07 12.76 -3.40
CA PRO A 49 0.20 13.73 -4.08
C PRO A 49 0.61 15.18 -3.86
N LEU A 50 1.52 15.46 -2.91
CA LEU A 50 1.95 16.81 -2.56
C LEU A 50 3.24 17.22 -3.27
N VAL A 51 4.07 16.24 -3.65
CA VAL A 51 5.41 16.49 -4.22
C VAL A 51 5.59 15.88 -5.60
N PHE A 52 4.99 14.73 -5.87
CA PHE A 52 5.16 13.99 -7.13
C PHE A 52 3.81 13.61 -7.80
N PRO A 53 2.86 14.55 -7.98
CA PRO A 53 1.56 14.27 -8.62
C PRO A 53 1.69 13.83 -10.09
N GLU A 54 2.84 14.07 -10.73
CA GLU A 54 3.05 13.79 -12.14
C GLU A 54 3.21 12.30 -12.49
N ASN A 55 3.30 11.43 -11.48
CA ASN A 55 3.53 9.99 -11.63
C ASN A 55 2.59 9.31 -12.66
N ALA A 56 3.15 8.35 -13.39
CA ALA A 56 2.41 7.59 -14.39
C ALA A 56 1.43 6.61 -13.71
N PRO A 57 0.25 6.36 -14.31
CA PRO A 57 -0.64 5.32 -13.81
C PRO A 57 0.00 3.93 -13.95
N TYR A 58 -0.44 3.02 -13.10
CA TYR A 58 -0.09 1.61 -13.20
C TYR A 58 -0.61 1.00 -14.51
N LEU A 59 0.08 -0.04 -14.99
CA LEU A 59 -0.29 -0.77 -16.21
C LEU A 59 -1.63 -1.51 -16.04
N VAL A 60 -1.91 -1.99 -14.83
CA VAL A 60 -3.19 -2.62 -14.48
C VAL A 60 -4.25 -1.55 -14.23
N ALA A 61 -5.33 -1.61 -14.99
CA ALA A 61 -6.52 -0.80 -14.80
C ALA A 61 -7.67 -1.65 -14.22
N VAL A 62 -8.65 -0.98 -13.63
CA VAL A 62 -9.90 -1.59 -13.15
C VAL A 62 -11.08 -1.01 -13.91
N GLU A 63 -12.25 -1.63 -13.76
CA GLU A 63 -13.49 -1.03 -14.27
C GLU A 63 -13.78 0.30 -13.55
N PRO A 64 -14.35 1.30 -14.25
CA PRO A 64 -14.78 2.52 -13.58
C PRO A 64 -15.80 2.23 -12.48
N GLY A 65 -15.62 2.83 -11.30
CA GLY A 65 -16.47 2.51 -10.16
C GLY A 65 -16.05 3.15 -8.85
N SER A 66 -16.62 2.67 -7.75
CA SER A 66 -16.23 3.06 -6.40
C SER A 66 -15.81 1.82 -5.61
N TYR A 67 -14.62 1.88 -5.02
CA TYR A 67 -13.96 0.74 -4.41
C TYR A 67 -13.51 1.07 -2.98
N PRO A 68 -13.70 0.16 -2.00
CA PRO A 68 -13.26 0.38 -0.63
C PRO A 68 -11.74 0.56 -0.53
N LEU A 69 -11.34 1.49 0.34
CA LEU A 69 -9.98 1.66 0.81
C LEU A 69 -9.85 1.09 2.23
N ILE A 70 -8.85 0.25 2.44
CA ILE A 70 -8.52 -0.33 3.73
C ILE A 70 -7.13 0.14 4.14
N ALA A 71 -7.04 0.85 5.25
CA ALA A 71 -5.77 1.07 5.94
C ALA A 71 -5.51 -0.14 6.84
N TRP A 72 -4.38 -0.80 6.63
CA TRP A 72 -3.89 -1.84 7.51
C TRP A 72 -2.97 -1.19 8.54
N VAL A 73 -3.37 -1.24 9.80
CA VAL A 73 -2.69 -0.54 10.90
C VAL A 73 -1.95 -1.54 11.77
N ALA A 74 -0.64 -1.36 11.89
CA ALA A 74 0.16 -2.03 12.89
C ALA A 74 -0.03 -1.34 14.24
N VAL A 75 -0.52 -2.11 15.22
CA VAL A 75 -0.73 -1.69 16.61
C VAL A 75 0.33 -2.35 17.47
N PHE A 76 1.18 -1.56 18.12
CA PHE A 76 2.25 -2.06 18.97
C PHE A 76 1.80 -2.06 20.42
N SER A 77 2.08 -3.15 21.13
CA SER A 77 1.72 -3.31 22.53
C SER A 77 2.88 -3.84 23.36
N ARG A 78 3.05 -3.27 24.56
CA ARG A 78 4.03 -3.71 25.57
C ARG A 78 3.32 -3.91 26.91
N GLU A 79 3.55 -5.05 27.55
CA GLU A 79 2.88 -5.43 28.81
C GLU A 79 1.33 -5.33 28.73
N GLY A 80 0.75 -5.68 27.58
CA GLY A 80 -0.69 -5.66 27.34
C GLY A 80 -1.30 -4.27 27.13
N LYS A 81 -0.47 -3.22 26.99
CA LYS A 81 -0.92 -1.86 26.70
C LYS A 81 -0.44 -1.43 25.33
N GLU A 82 -1.34 -0.82 24.55
CA GLU A 82 -0.99 -0.17 23.29
C GLU A 82 -0.02 0.99 23.53
N THR A 83 1.07 1.03 22.77
CA THR A 83 2.12 2.04 22.88
C THR A 83 2.30 2.87 21.60
N ASP A 84 1.96 2.33 20.43
CA ASP A 84 2.13 2.99 19.14
C ASP A 84 1.16 2.42 18.07
N ARG A 85 0.87 3.22 17.03
CA ARG A 85 0.14 2.79 15.83
C ARG A 85 0.83 3.33 14.59
N ARG A 86 0.95 2.49 13.56
CA ARG A 86 1.55 2.86 12.28
C ARG A 86 0.74 2.33 11.10
N ASN A 87 0.67 3.12 10.04
CA ASN A 87 0.16 2.63 8.76
C ASN A 87 1.13 1.57 8.24
N ALA A 88 0.64 0.35 8.07
CA ALA A 88 1.42 -0.78 7.58
C ALA A 88 1.19 -1.00 6.08
N ALA A 89 -0.04 -0.80 5.61
CA ALA A 89 -0.38 -0.81 4.18
C ALA A 89 -1.65 0.02 3.91
N LEU A 90 -1.81 0.42 2.65
CA LEU A 90 -3.06 0.93 2.11
C LEU A 90 -3.49 -0.01 0.97
N GLU A 91 -4.71 -0.51 1.04
CA GLU A 91 -5.28 -1.43 0.05
C GLU A 91 -6.48 -0.79 -0.63
N LEU A 92 -6.45 -0.76 -1.96
CA LEU A 92 -7.63 -0.53 -2.79
C LEU A 92 -8.25 -1.88 -3.14
N ARG A 93 -9.41 -2.20 -2.57
CA ARG A 93 -10.04 -3.51 -2.74
C ARG A 93 -10.96 -3.54 -3.95
N VAL A 94 -10.46 -4.14 -5.03
CA VAL A 94 -11.15 -4.22 -6.32
C VAL A 94 -12.12 -5.40 -6.42
N SER A 95 -11.90 -6.44 -5.59
CA SER A 95 -12.71 -7.67 -5.53
C SER A 95 -12.67 -8.24 -4.12
N GLY A 96 -13.73 -8.95 -3.73
CA GLY A 96 -13.77 -9.73 -2.48
C GLY A 96 -13.27 -11.18 -2.63
N ALA A 97 -12.81 -11.57 -3.82
CA ALA A 97 -12.25 -12.90 -4.05
C ALA A 97 -10.91 -13.07 -3.30
N PRO A 98 -10.58 -14.28 -2.82
CA PRO A 98 -9.29 -14.53 -2.19
C PRO A 98 -8.11 -14.22 -3.12
N THR A 99 -7.10 -13.51 -2.61
CA THR A 99 -5.85 -13.25 -3.33
C THR A 99 -5.04 -14.54 -3.48
N VAL A 100 -4.64 -14.86 -4.70
CA VAL A 100 -3.88 -16.08 -5.02
C VAL A 100 -2.42 -15.83 -5.39
N ALA A 101 -2.10 -14.60 -5.79
CA ALA A 101 -0.75 -14.18 -6.14
C ALA A 101 -0.61 -12.65 -6.00
N TRP A 102 0.64 -12.20 -5.88
CA TRP A 102 1.02 -10.79 -5.86
C TRP A 102 1.96 -10.50 -7.02
N GLU A 103 1.78 -9.36 -7.66
CA GLU A 103 2.69 -8.82 -8.67
C GLU A 103 3.01 -7.37 -8.38
N MET A 104 4.15 -6.90 -8.88
CA MET A 104 4.57 -5.52 -8.72
C MET A 104 3.67 -4.59 -9.56
N ALA A 105 3.23 -3.49 -8.98
CA ALA A 105 2.45 -2.48 -9.69
C ALA A 105 3.37 -1.63 -10.56
N LEU A 106 3.61 -2.08 -11.80
CA LEU A 106 4.48 -1.41 -12.76
C LEU A 106 3.78 -0.25 -13.46
N THR A 107 4.55 0.72 -13.92
CA THR A 107 4.17 1.84 -14.78
C THR A 107 4.86 1.75 -16.14
N SER A 108 4.52 2.65 -17.07
CA SER A 108 5.23 2.75 -18.35
C SER A 108 6.70 3.18 -18.24
N ALA A 109 7.13 3.70 -17.08
CA ALA A 109 8.52 4.08 -16.83
C ALA A 109 9.39 2.89 -16.40
N ASP A 110 8.77 1.79 -15.96
CA ASP A 110 9.45 0.64 -15.37
C ASP A 110 9.80 -0.38 -16.48
N ALA A 111 11.00 -0.23 -17.06
CA ALA A 111 11.38 -0.93 -18.28
C ALA A 111 12.20 -2.22 -18.07
N ASP A 112 12.87 -2.39 -16.93
CA ASP A 112 13.81 -3.50 -16.70
C ASP A 112 13.54 -4.26 -15.39
N VAL A 113 12.43 -5.00 -15.38
CA VAL A 113 12.08 -5.90 -14.26
C VAL A 113 13.07 -7.06 -14.14
N ALA A 114 13.61 -7.54 -15.27
CA ALA A 114 14.55 -8.67 -15.29
C ALA A 114 15.93 -8.31 -14.70
N GLY A 115 16.30 -7.03 -14.75
CA GLY A 115 17.51 -6.50 -14.14
C GLY A 115 17.41 -6.21 -12.65
N LEU A 116 16.22 -6.33 -12.03
CA LEU A 116 16.08 -6.16 -10.59
C LEU A 116 16.83 -7.27 -9.84
N SER A 117 17.44 -6.91 -8.71
CA SER A 117 17.90 -7.90 -7.73
C SER A 117 16.70 -8.66 -7.14
N GLU A 118 16.97 -9.77 -6.46
CA GLU A 118 15.94 -10.58 -5.78
C GLU A 118 15.07 -9.75 -4.80
N ASP A 119 15.64 -8.69 -4.24
CA ASP A 119 14.99 -7.76 -3.32
C ASP A 119 14.69 -6.38 -3.94
N GLY A 120 14.92 -6.23 -5.24
CA GLY A 120 14.67 -5.00 -5.97
C GLY A 120 13.18 -4.78 -6.19
N PHE A 121 12.76 -3.51 -6.19
CA PHE A 121 11.39 -3.13 -6.51
C PHE A 121 11.35 -1.80 -7.26
N PHE A 122 10.31 -1.63 -8.06
CA PHE A 122 9.86 -0.33 -8.55
C PHE A 122 8.84 0.25 -7.57
N GLY A 123 8.97 1.54 -7.30
CA GLY A 123 8.08 2.29 -6.43
C GLY A 123 7.97 3.72 -6.91
N TYR A 124 7.37 4.58 -6.09
CA TYR A 124 7.29 6.00 -6.34
C TYR A 124 7.98 6.79 -5.22
N GLY A 125 8.49 7.97 -5.56
CA GLY A 125 9.12 8.87 -4.59
C GLY A 125 8.12 9.37 -3.54
N VAL A 126 8.59 9.53 -2.31
CA VAL A 126 7.82 10.09 -1.19
C VAL A 126 8.70 11.07 -0.44
N ASP A 127 8.31 12.34 -0.44
CA ASP A 127 9.08 13.43 0.18
C ASP A 127 8.27 14.14 1.27
N ALA A 128 6.95 14.22 1.13
CA ALA A 128 6.05 14.74 2.15
C ALA A 128 5.67 13.69 3.19
N GLY A 129 6.22 12.46 3.11
CA GLY A 129 5.81 11.34 3.94
C GLY A 129 4.37 10.87 3.67
N CYS A 130 3.85 11.19 2.48
CA CYS A 130 2.48 10.89 2.07
C CYS A 130 2.49 9.91 0.88
N GLY A 131 1.61 8.91 0.93
CA GLY A 131 1.34 8.03 -0.20
C GLY A 131 -0.15 8.02 -0.50
N ALA A 132 -0.50 8.04 -1.79
CA ALA A 132 -1.88 8.00 -2.27
C ALA A 132 -2.07 6.90 -3.31
N LEU A 133 -3.25 6.28 -3.30
CA LEU A 133 -3.81 5.49 -4.39
C LEU A 133 -5.03 6.23 -4.92
N ALA A 134 -4.96 6.76 -6.14
CA ALA A 134 -5.99 7.62 -6.69
C ALA A 134 -6.21 7.37 -8.19
N ASP A 135 -7.39 7.74 -8.71
CA ASP A 135 -7.63 7.76 -10.15
C ASP A 135 -6.82 8.87 -10.82
N GLU A 136 -6.30 8.62 -12.02
CA GLU A 136 -5.55 9.63 -12.76
C GLU A 136 -6.33 10.94 -12.95
N ALA A 137 -7.66 10.89 -13.04
CA ALA A 137 -8.49 12.08 -13.18
C ALA A 137 -8.47 12.96 -11.92
N ALA A 138 -8.28 12.37 -10.75
CA ALA A 138 -8.15 13.08 -9.48
C ALA A 138 -6.75 13.68 -9.30
N VAL A 139 -5.72 13.02 -9.83
CA VAL A 139 -4.32 13.48 -9.72
C VAL A 139 -3.97 14.52 -10.79
N ARG A 140 -4.54 14.43 -12.01
CA ARG A 140 -4.24 15.33 -13.14
C ARG A 140 -4.28 16.84 -12.79
N PRO A 141 -5.24 17.35 -12.00
CA PRO A 141 -5.28 18.77 -11.63
C PRO A 141 -4.22 19.22 -10.62
N LEU A 142 -3.47 18.28 -10.02
CA LEU A 142 -2.39 18.56 -9.08
C LEU A 142 -1.03 18.78 -9.76
N LYS A 143 -0.94 18.46 -11.06
CA LYS A 143 0.23 18.71 -11.91
C LYS A 143 0.27 20.17 -12.36
#